data_AF-A0A4S4KJ30-F1
#
_entry.id   AF-A0A4S4KJ30-F1
#
_cell.length_a   1.000
_cell.length_b   1.000
_cell.length_c   1.000
_cell.angle_alpha   90.00
_cell.angle_beta   90.00
_cell.angle_gamma   90.00
#
_symmetry.space_group_name_H-M   'P 1'
#
loop_
_entity.id
_entity.type
_entity.pdbx_description
1 polymer ?
#
loop_
_entity_poly.entity_id
_entity_poly.type
_entity_poly.pdbx_seq_one_letter_code
_entity_poly.pdbx_strand_id
1 'polypeptide(L)'
;VKNGRDILHRAELPKEYVLQEAYLLAPTQTYSDVFRDTQPSPHFRGYHNYYEPHLRSIVEKYASFKALSAAQKEFVKERRKIVCQIWPGLEALENWFRQAYRSKAKGRLDAILSRQISIFDKLKELGYMDEDFSKKLDEKGWRWNDLVRQPRPLTDRIWNNIRPHLEDTIRLRREKKARIAKGIRIQERREKLIRLAGTFLESEERQICCIGVFEFLELPLSQEVIHNDESWTVNLRKHWDCLKQNILDFSESRRQKFAEQAASMLISARHESGLHDVFASVSSQDEVNHGPIDILQHPTAFFKRSPDNGNFTVATFSSSWCNLSRRCLKEYQAGQMPGVRMRLDMGVYQTDRSVLSVANALYASVGVATALDELKALDIAFVCMRCAPSERYHHSWHELVHHFYKKIEDFPIEKQSVQPFPLSFERTARILTSLDVQLEEN
;
A
#
# COMPACT_ATOMS: atom_id res chain seq x y z
N VAL A 1 38.52 39.97 13.88
CA VAL A 1 39.16 38.66 14.12
C VAL A 1 39.14 37.89 12.81
N LYS A 2 40.24 37.28 12.39
CA LYS A 2 40.34 36.52 11.12
C LYS A 2 41.13 35.24 11.32
N ASN A 3 40.98 34.29 10.41
CA ASN A 3 41.79 33.08 10.39
C ASN A 3 43.28 33.45 10.23
N GLY A 4 44.14 32.82 11.03
CA GLY A 4 45.58 33.08 11.02
C GLY A 4 46.22 32.89 9.64
N ARG A 5 45.80 31.84 8.93
CA ARG A 5 46.29 31.53 7.58
C ARG A 5 45.96 32.63 6.57
N ASP A 6 44.76 33.20 6.66
CA ASP A 6 44.33 34.30 5.78
C ASP A 6 45.10 35.58 6.06
N ILE A 7 45.42 35.85 7.33
CA ILE A 7 46.21 37.02 7.72
C ILE A 7 47.62 36.91 7.14
N LEU A 8 48.25 35.74 7.20
CA LEU A 8 49.60 35.53 6.68
C LEU A 8 49.65 35.49 5.15
N HIS A 9 48.66 34.89 4.49
CA HIS A 9 48.59 34.91 3.02
C HIS A 9 48.49 36.33 2.45
N ARG A 10 47.79 37.24 3.13
CA ARG A 10 47.66 38.64 2.69
C ARG A 10 48.87 39.51 3.01
N ALA A 11 49.74 39.07 3.93
CA ALA A 11 50.93 39.82 4.33
C ALA A 11 52.13 39.58 3.40
N GLU A 12 52.00 38.73 2.37
CA GLU A 12 53.07 38.40 1.40
C GLU A 12 54.38 37.88 2.02
N LEU A 13 54.29 37.24 3.20
CA LEU A 13 55.47 36.80 3.94
C LEU A 13 56.05 35.47 3.42
N PRO A 14 57.38 35.25 3.56
CA PRO A 14 58.04 34.02 3.09
C PRO A 14 57.45 32.75 3.75
N LYS A 15 57.09 31.77 2.91
CA LYS A 15 56.25 30.62 3.32
C LYS A 15 56.97 29.56 4.16
N GLU A 16 58.30 29.50 4.17
CA GLU A 16 58.93 28.18 4.31
C GLU A 16 59.28 27.72 5.75
N TYR A 17 59.68 28.55 6.72
CA TYR A 17 60.05 27.99 8.05
C TYR A 17 59.74 28.86 9.29
N VAL A 18 59.17 30.05 9.10
CA VAL A 18 59.06 31.10 10.14
C VAL A 18 57.63 31.20 10.72
N LEU A 19 56.65 30.54 10.10
CA LEU A 19 55.22 30.84 10.34
C LEU A 19 54.59 30.09 11.53
N GLN A 20 55.02 28.85 11.82
CA GLN A 20 54.42 28.07 12.92
C GLN A 20 54.72 28.68 14.29
N GLU A 21 55.95 29.14 14.51
CA GLU A 21 56.33 29.75 15.78
C GLU A 21 55.63 31.10 15.97
N ALA A 22 55.51 31.92 14.93
CA ALA A 22 54.87 33.23 15.02
C ALA A 22 53.40 33.16 15.49
N TYR A 23 52.68 32.11 15.11
CA TYR A 23 51.32 31.88 15.57
C TYR A 23 51.20 31.62 17.09
N LEU A 24 52.27 31.14 17.72
CA LEU A 24 52.35 30.88 19.15
C LEU A 24 52.75 32.13 19.95
N LEU A 25 53.18 33.20 19.28
CA LEU A 25 53.59 34.46 19.92
C LEU A 25 52.43 35.45 20.12
N ALA A 26 51.25 35.13 19.56
CA ALA A 26 50.06 35.96 19.56
C ALA A 26 48.88 35.24 20.23
N PRO A 27 48.07 35.93 21.06
CA PRO A 27 46.80 35.41 21.57
C PRO A 27 45.81 35.03 20.44
N THR A 28 45.06 33.94 20.62
CA THR A 28 44.01 33.42 19.71
C THR A 28 42.72 33.18 20.48
N GLN A 29 41.61 33.11 19.75
CA GLN A 29 40.28 32.89 20.31
C GLN A 29 40.09 31.49 20.96
N THR A 30 40.89 30.51 20.59
CA THR A 30 40.74 29.09 21.00
C THR A 30 42.07 28.59 21.57
N TYR A 31 42.54 29.29 22.60
CA TYR A 31 43.90 29.13 23.14
C TYR A 31 44.06 27.92 24.09
N SER A 32 42.97 27.23 24.45
CA SER A 32 42.96 26.18 25.49
C SER A 32 43.84 24.98 25.19
N ASP A 33 44.10 24.69 23.91
CA ASP A 33 44.71 23.41 23.52
C ASP A 33 46.18 23.54 23.12
N VAL A 34 46.70 24.77 23.04
CA VAL A 34 48.00 25.07 22.43
C VAL A 34 49.14 25.15 23.46
N PHE A 35 48.80 25.51 24.70
CA PHE A 35 49.77 25.80 25.77
C PHE A 35 49.49 25.06 27.07
N ARG A 36 48.53 24.11 27.08
CA ARG A 36 48.38 23.17 28.21
C ARG A 36 49.61 22.27 28.35
N ASP A 37 50.29 22.00 27.23
CA ASP A 37 51.56 21.28 27.18
C ASP A 37 52.72 22.27 27.01
N THR A 38 53.84 22.04 27.69
CA THR A 38 55.06 22.87 27.59
C THR A 38 55.69 22.87 26.20
N GLN A 39 55.22 21.99 25.31
CA GLN A 39 55.51 22.03 23.89
C GLN A 39 54.20 22.04 23.07
N PRO A 40 54.02 23.00 22.16
CA PRO A 40 52.87 23.06 21.28
C PRO A 40 52.82 21.77 20.44
N SER A 41 51.62 21.19 20.30
CA SER A 41 51.44 20.03 19.44
C SER A 41 51.97 20.32 18.02
N PRO A 42 52.75 19.41 17.41
CA PRO A 42 53.24 19.57 16.03
C PRO A 42 52.12 19.67 14.99
N HIS A 43 50.86 19.46 15.38
CA HIS A 43 49.68 19.61 14.55
C HIS A 43 49.00 20.99 14.65
N PHE A 44 49.67 21.99 15.24
CA PHE A 44 49.18 23.35 15.28
C PHE A 44 49.14 23.99 13.88
N ARG A 45 48.01 23.82 13.17
CA ARG A 45 47.85 24.19 11.75
C ARG A 45 47.21 25.57 11.55
N GLY A 46 47.54 26.60 12.32
CA GLY A 46 47.18 28.01 12.02
C GLY A 46 45.69 28.33 11.77
N TYR A 47 44.77 27.40 12.03
CA TYR A 47 43.32 27.53 11.77
C TYR A 47 42.60 28.37 12.82
N HIS A 48 43.36 28.92 13.75
CA HIS A 48 42.82 29.72 14.83
C HIS A 48 42.55 31.14 14.37
N ASN A 49 41.69 31.79 15.14
CA ASN A 49 41.22 33.13 14.90
C ASN A 49 42.05 34.11 15.72
N TYR A 50 42.64 35.10 15.05
CA TYR A 50 43.53 36.08 15.65
C TYR A 50 42.97 37.49 15.52
N TYR A 51 43.38 38.37 16.44
CA TYR A 51 43.23 39.80 16.25
C TYR A 51 44.30 40.27 15.25
N GLU A 52 43.87 40.49 14.01
CA GLU A 52 44.73 40.71 12.85
C GLU A 52 45.81 41.78 13.04
N PRO A 53 45.52 42.99 13.56
CA PRO A 53 46.56 44.01 13.75
C PRO A 53 47.70 43.53 14.67
N HIS A 54 47.37 42.76 15.69
CA HIS A 54 48.34 42.28 16.67
C HIS A 54 49.15 41.11 16.14
N LEU A 55 48.51 40.12 15.50
CA LEU A 55 49.23 39.01 14.86
C LEU A 55 50.18 39.56 13.78
N ARG A 56 49.71 40.48 12.94
CA ARG A 56 50.52 41.09 11.88
C ARG A 56 51.76 41.77 12.46
N SER A 57 51.59 42.64 13.47
CA SER A 57 52.71 43.32 14.13
C SER A 57 53.73 42.35 14.73
N ILE A 58 53.27 41.27 15.34
CA ILE A 58 54.15 40.23 15.90
C ILE A 58 54.95 39.54 14.80
N VAL A 59 54.28 39.20 13.69
CA VAL A 59 54.91 38.47 12.58
C VAL A 59 55.91 39.35 11.84
N GLU A 60 55.57 40.62 11.56
CA GLU A 60 56.48 41.60 10.95
C GLU A 60 57.72 41.81 11.81
N LYS A 61 57.54 42.02 13.13
CA LYS A 61 58.66 42.15 14.07
C LYS A 61 59.49 40.87 14.14
N TYR A 62 58.87 39.70 14.20
CA TYR A 62 59.58 38.41 14.20
C TYR A 62 60.40 38.19 12.92
N ALA A 63 59.86 38.55 11.75
CA ALA A 63 60.52 38.42 10.45
C ALA A 63 61.69 39.41 10.26
N SER A 64 61.69 40.52 11.01
CA SER A 64 62.77 41.52 10.94
C SER A 64 64.10 41.05 11.54
N PHE A 65 64.10 39.99 12.37
CA PHE A 65 65.32 39.45 12.96
C PHE A 65 66.03 38.46 12.02
N LYS A 66 67.37 38.44 12.07
CA LYS A 66 68.16 37.37 11.45
C LYS A 66 67.77 36.03 12.08
N ALA A 67 67.51 35.02 11.24
CA ALA A 67 67.12 33.68 11.68
C ALA A 67 68.12 33.12 12.71
N LEU A 68 67.59 32.55 13.80
CA LEU A 68 68.33 31.95 14.92
C LEU A 68 69.21 32.93 15.71
N SER A 69 69.08 34.24 15.48
CA SER A 69 69.81 35.25 16.23
C SER A 69 69.40 35.26 17.71
N ALA A 70 70.31 35.70 18.59
CA ALA A 70 70.03 35.86 20.01
C ALA A 70 68.84 36.82 20.24
N ALA A 71 68.73 37.89 19.43
CA ALA A 71 67.62 38.84 19.50
C ALA A 71 66.27 38.19 19.16
N GLN A 72 66.21 37.32 18.14
CA GLN A 72 64.99 36.57 17.81
C GLN A 72 64.57 35.65 18.96
N LYS A 73 65.53 34.93 19.56
CA LYS A 73 65.27 34.02 20.69
C LYS A 73 64.75 34.78 21.92
N GLU A 74 65.31 35.95 22.22
CA GLU A 74 64.85 36.77 23.34
C GLU A 74 63.46 37.33 23.07
N PHE A 75 63.17 37.79 21.84
CA PHE A 75 61.82 38.23 21.46
C PHE A 75 60.79 37.10 21.59
N VAL A 76 61.10 35.89 21.11
CA VAL A 76 60.23 34.71 21.28
C VAL A 76 59.96 34.45 22.76
N LYS A 77 61.01 34.45 23.59
CA LYS A 77 60.91 34.20 25.03
C LYS A 77 60.04 35.26 25.72
N GLU A 78 60.24 36.54 25.40
CA GLU A 78 59.44 37.66 25.92
C GLU A 78 57.97 37.52 25.52
N ARG A 79 57.69 37.27 24.23
CA ARG A 79 56.32 37.12 23.72
C ARG A 79 55.62 35.91 24.33
N ARG A 80 56.29 34.76 24.43
CA ARG A 80 55.76 33.57 25.11
C ARG A 80 55.44 33.89 26.57
N LYS A 81 56.32 34.61 27.28
CA LYS A 81 56.06 35.04 28.66
C LYS A 81 54.79 35.91 28.75
N ILE A 82 54.63 36.89 27.87
CA ILE A 82 53.43 37.75 27.82
C ILE A 82 52.18 36.93 27.54
N VAL A 83 52.23 36.04 26.55
CA VAL A 83 51.15 35.14 26.19
C VAL A 83 50.74 34.26 27.38
N CYS A 84 51.71 33.65 28.06
CA CYS A 84 51.47 32.84 29.26
C CYS A 84 50.87 33.67 30.40
N GLN A 85 51.26 34.94 30.55
CA GLN A 85 50.70 35.84 31.56
C GLN A 85 49.24 36.24 31.28
N ILE A 86 48.87 36.38 30.00
CA ILE A 86 47.48 36.70 29.59
C ILE A 86 46.55 35.49 29.75
N TRP A 87 47.10 34.28 29.65
CA TRP A 87 46.32 33.04 29.54
C TRP A 87 45.31 32.80 30.69
N PRO A 88 45.70 32.87 31.99
CA PRO A 88 44.74 32.67 33.07
C PRO A 88 43.54 33.63 33.02
N GLY A 89 43.74 34.86 32.56
CA GLY A 89 42.67 35.84 32.38
C GLY A 89 41.71 35.47 31.25
N LEU A 90 42.22 34.92 30.13
CA LEU A 90 41.39 34.44 29.02
C LEU A 90 40.58 33.20 29.40
N GLU A 91 41.20 32.25 30.10
CA GLU A 91 40.51 31.06 30.60
C GLU A 91 39.39 31.42 31.59
N ALA A 92 39.68 32.33 32.53
CA ALA A 92 38.67 32.85 33.45
C ALA A 92 37.51 33.53 32.70
N LEU A 93 37.81 34.32 31.67
CA LEU A 93 36.81 34.99 30.85
C LEU A 93 35.96 34.00 30.03
N GLU A 94 36.58 32.99 29.42
CA GLU A 94 35.87 31.95 28.66
C GLU A 94 34.95 31.14 29.57
N ASN A 95 35.46 30.73 30.73
CA ASN A 95 34.68 30.03 31.74
C ASN A 95 33.51 30.89 32.21
N TRP A 96 33.74 32.18 32.45
CA TRP A 96 32.68 33.13 32.77
C TRP A 96 31.63 33.23 31.67
N PHE A 97 32.01 33.37 30.39
CA PHE A 97 31.07 33.38 29.27
C PHE A 97 30.24 32.09 29.22
N ARG A 98 30.90 30.94 29.33
CA ARG A 98 30.25 29.62 29.32
C ARG A 98 29.25 29.49 30.46
N GLN A 99 29.62 29.90 31.66
CA GLN A 99 28.73 29.91 32.82
C GLN A 99 27.58 30.90 32.62
N ALA A 100 27.84 32.12 32.15
CA ALA A 100 26.82 33.12 31.87
C ALA A 100 25.80 32.64 30.83
N TYR A 101 26.24 31.98 29.75
CA TYR A 101 25.35 31.37 28.76
C TYR A 101 24.51 30.24 29.35
N ARG A 102 25.11 29.34 30.13
CA ARG A 102 24.40 28.26 30.82
C ARG A 102 23.36 28.81 31.79
N SER A 103 23.74 29.78 32.61
CA SER A 103 22.84 30.44 33.56
C SER A 103 21.70 31.16 32.86
N LYS A 104 21.98 31.86 31.75
CA LYS A 104 20.95 32.53 30.92
C LYS A 104 20.00 31.51 30.26
N ALA A 105 20.53 30.41 29.74
CA ALA A 105 19.72 29.35 29.14
C ALA A 105 18.83 28.66 30.18
N LYS A 106 19.39 28.37 31.37
CA LYS A 106 18.65 27.81 32.51
C LYS A 106 17.53 28.75 32.95
N GLY A 107 17.84 30.02 33.22
CA GLY A 107 16.83 31.01 33.60
C GLY A 107 15.72 31.19 32.54
N ARG A 108 16.08 31.11 31.26
CA ARG A 108 15.09 31.12 30.16
C ARG A 108 14.17 29.89 30.20
N LEU A 109 14.71 28.70 30.43
CA LEU A 109 13.93 27.46 30.55
C LEU A 109 13.03 27.49 31.78
N ASP A 110 13.56 27.91 32.93
CA ASP A 110 12.81 28.04 34.18
C ASP A 110 11.63 29.01 34.01
N ALA A 111 11.85 30.16 33.34
CA ALA A 111 10.78 31.12 33.04
C ALA A 111 9.70 30.53 32.10
N ILE A 112 10.10 29.70 31.12
CA ILE A 112 9.17 29.01 30.23
C ILE A 112 8.34 27.98 31.00
N LEU A 113 8.98 27.16 31.85
CA LEU A 113 8.30 26.13 32.64
C LEU A 113 7.34 26.75 33.66
N SER A 114 7.77 27.78 34.38
CA SER A 114 6.93 28.53 35.31
C SER A 114 5.69 29.10 34.61
N ARG A 115 5.87 29.75 33.44
CA ARG A 115 4.75 30.24 32.63
C ARG A 115 3.81 29.10 32.22
N GLN A 116 4.36 27.97 31.76
CA GLN A 116 3.56 26.84 31.31
C GLN A 116 2.71 26.28 32.45
N ILE A 117 3.28 26.13 33.65
CA ILE A 117 2.57 25.70 34.86
C ILE A 117 1.42 26.68 35.15
N SER A 118 1.69 27.98 35.23
CA SER A 118 0.65 28.99 35.49
C SER A 118 -0.47 29.01 34.45
N ILE A 119 -0.14 28.79 33.16
CA ILE A 119 -1.15 28.67 32.10
C ILE A 119 -2.02 27.42 32.34
N PHE A 120 -1.41 26.29 32.66
CA PHE A 120 -2.14 25.03 32.86
C PHE A 120 -3.02 25.08 34.12
N ASP A 121 -2.53 25.66 35.21
CA ASP A 121 -3.30 25.84 36.44
C ASP A 121 -4.53 26.72 36.18
N LYS A 122 -4.36 27.88 35.50
CA LYS A 122 -5.48 28.74 35.11
C LYS A 122 -6.47 28.04 34.16
N LEU A 123 -6.01 27.15 33.28
CA LEU A 123 -6.93 26.35 32.45
C LEU A 123 -7.67 25.29 33.29
N LYS A 124 -7.02 24.67 34.28
CA LYS A 124 -7.67 23.73 35.20
C LYS A 124 -8.74 24.41 36.06
N GLU A 125 -8.49 25.64 36.51
CA GLU A 125 -9.48 26.48 37.20
C GLU A 125 -10.74 26.73 36.35
N LEU A 126 -10.59 26.75 35.01
CA LEU A 126 -11.71 26.87 34.06
C LEU A 126 -12.39 25.53 33.73
N GLY A 127 -11.97 24.43 34.36
CA GLY A 127 -12.54 23.09 34.17
C GLY A 127 -11.92 22.29 33.01
N TYR A 128 -10.78 22.70 32.47
CA TYR A 128 -10.02 21.89 31.52
C TYR A 128 -9.19 20.81 32.22
N MET A 129 -9.01 19.66 31.56
CA MET A 129 -8.31 18.51 32.13
C MET A 129 -6.92 18.34 31.48
N ASP A 130 -6.05 17.54 32.10
CA ASP A 130 -4.69 17.32 31.60
C ASP A 130 -4.66 16.72 30.18
N GLU A 131 -5.69 15.95 29.81
CA GLU A 131 -5.84 15.39 28.46
C GLU A 131 -5.99 16.48 27.39
N ASP A 132 -6.54 17.65 27.74
CA ASP A 132 -6.73 18.78 26.83
C ASP A 132 -5.42 19.50 26.49
N PHE A 133 -4.37 19.32 27.29
CA PHE A 133 -3.06 19.94 27.11
C PHE A 133 -2.12 19.10 26.23
N SER A 134 -2.55 17.89 25.85
CA SER A 134 -1.79 16.97 25.01
C SER A 134 -1.57 17.54 23.61
N LYS A 135 -0.29 17.63 23.20
CA LYS A 135 0.11 18.12 21.87
C LYS A 135 0.06 17.04 20.79
N LYS A 136 -0.30 15.80 21.14
CA LYS A 136 -0.27 14.66 20.20
C LYS A 136 -1.22 14.82 19.02
N LEU A 137 -2.26 15.65 19.17
CA LEU A 137 -3.28 15.88 18.15
C LEU A 137 -3.09 17.19 17.37
N ASP A 138 -2.04 17.97 17.68
CA ASP A 138 -1.83 19.29 17.09
C ASP A 138 -1.56 19.20 15.58
N GLU A 139 -2.23 20.05 14.80
CA GLU A 139 -2.00 20.18 13.36
C GLU A 139 -1.00 21.29 13.04
N LYS A 140 -0.42 21.22 11.84
CA LYS A 140 0.49 22.26 11.36
C LYS A 140 -0.26 23.60 11.31
N GLY A 141 0.28 24.60 12.00
CA GLY A 141 -0.31 25.94 12.08
C GLY A 141 -0.98 26.26 13.42
N TRP A 142 -1.17 25.27 14.30
CA TRP A 142 -1.66 25.55 15.65
C TRP A 142 -0.57 26.22 16.49
N ARG A 143 -0.88 27.38 17.05
CA ARG A 143 0.08 28.26 17.73
C ARG A 143 0.28 27.94 19.22
N TRP A 144 -0.11 26.75 19.68
CA TRP A 144 -0.05 26.38 21.10
C TRP A 144 1.34 26.59 21.72
N ASN A 145 2.38 26.10 21.05
CA ASN A 145 3.74 26.24 21.54
C ASN A 145 4.20 27.71 21.57
N ASP A 146 3.77 28.53 20.62
CA ASP A 146 4.13 29.94 20.54
C ASP A 146 3.51 30.74 21.69
N LEU A 147 2.31 30.37 22.16
CA LEU A 147 1.63 31.04 23.26
C LEU A 147 2.19 30.62 24.63
N VAL A 148 2.47 29.31 24.77
CA VAL A 148 2.88 28.70 26.04
C VAL A 148 4.38 28.85 26.30
N ARG A 149 5.26 28.70 25.30
CA ARG A 149 6.72 28.63 25.50
C ARG A 149 7.43 29.99 25.44
N GLN A 150 6.77 31.06 25.87
CA GLN A 150 7.38 32.38 25.96
C GLN A 150 8.17 32.53 27.27
N PRO A 151 9.41 33.04 27.25
CA PRO A 151 10.22 33.24 28.45
C PRO A 151 9.84 34.55 29.17
N ARG A 152 8.54 34.79 29.36
CA ARG A 152 8.01 35.98 30.03
C ARG A 152 6.94 35.55 31.05
N PRO A 153 6.89 36.15 32.24
CA PRO A 153 5.89 35.81 33.25
C PRO A 153 4.48 36.02 32.70
N LEU A 154 3.53 35.20 33.18
CA LEU A 154 2.13 35.30 32.79
C LEU A 154 1.45 36.42 33.60
N THR A 155 1.24 37.57 32.98
CA THR A 155 0.43 38.66 33.57
C THR A 155 -1.03 38.51 33.18
N ASP A 156 -1.96 39.14 33.92
CA ASP A 156 -3.40 39.05 33.61
C ASP A 156 -3.75 39.61 32.23
N ARG A 157 -3.08 40.70 31.80
CA ARG A 157 -3.22 41.21 30.44
C ARG A 157 -2.78 40.18 29.39
N ILE A 158 -1.64 39.52 29.60
CA ILE A 158 -1.16 38.48 28.67
C ILE A 158 -2.12 37.29 28.67
N TRP A 159 -2.58 36.87 29.84
CA TRP A 159 -3.55 35.79 30.00
C TRP A 159 -4.83 36.07 29.22
N ASN A 160 -5.45 37.24 29.42
CA ASN A 160 -6.67 37.64 28.71
C ASN A 160 -6.49 37.65 27.19
N ASN A 161 -5.29 38.01 26.70
CA ASN A 161 -4.99 38.00 25.28
C ASN A 161 -4.79 36.58 24.70
N ILE A 162 -4.12 35.68 25.42
CA ILE A 162 -3.81 34.33 24.90
C ILE A 162 -4.94 33.32 25.14
N ARG A 163 -5.76 33.54 26.17
CA ARG A 163 -6.79 32.60 26.62
C ARG A 163 -7.73 32.17 25.48
N PRO A 164 -8.35 33.08 24.69
CA PRO A 164 -9.26 32.66 23.62
C PRO A 164 -8.59 31.73 22.60
N HIS A 165 -7.31 31.95 22.29
CA HIS A 165 -6.57 31.10 21.36
C HIS A 165 -6.23 29.72 21.95
N LEU A 166 -5.98 29.64 23.26
CA LEU A 166 -5.76 28.36 23.95
C LEU A 166 -7.06 27.55 24.01
N GLU A 167 -8.18 28.19 24.37
CA GLU A 167 -9.51 27.56 24.41
C GLU A 167 -9.94 27.07 23.01
N ASP A 168 -9.70 27.87 21.96
CA ASP A 168 -9.95 27.49 20.57
C ASP A 168 -9.12 26.26 20.16
N THR A 169 -7.83 26.23 20.52
CA THR A 169 -6.98 25.06 20.27
C THR A 169 -7.48 23.82 21.01
N ILE A 170 -7.92 23.95 22.26
CA ILE A 170 -8.51 22.84 23.04
C ILE A 170 -9.80 22.34 22.39
N ARG A 171 -10.68 23.25 21.95
CA ARG A 171 -11.90 22.91 21.20
C ARG A 171 -11.57 22.06 19.96
N LEU A 172 -10.62 22.52 19.15
CA LEU A 172 -10.17 21.81 17.96
C LEU A 172 -9.57 20.43 18.29
N ARG A 173 -8.80 20.30 19.37
CA ARG A 173 -8.31 19.00 19.86
C ARG A 173 -9.44 18.04 20.20
N ARG A 174 -10.46 18.52 20.94
CA ARG A 174 -11.63 17.72 21.33
C ARG A 174 -12.42 17.26 20.11
N GLU A 175 -12.67 18.17 19.16
CA GLU A 175 -13.34 17.83 17.89
C GLU A 175 -12.55 16.78 17.09
N LYS A 176 -11.23 16.96 16.97
CA LYS A 176 -10.36 15.99 16.29
C LYS A 176 -10.35 14.64 17.00
N LYS A 177 -10.26 14.62 18.33
CA LYS A 177 -10.35 13.40 19.14
C LYS A 177 -11.70 12.70 18.91
N ALA A 178 -12.80 13.45 18.90
CA ALA A 178 -14.13 12.92 18.61
C ALA A 178 -14.22 12.34 17.19
N ARG A 179 -13.62 13.01 16.18
CA ARG A 179 -13.55 12.52 14.81
C ARG A 179 -12.75 11.22 14.69
N ILE A 180 -11.59 11.14 15.36
CA ILE A 180 -10.78 9.92 15.40
C ILE A 180 -11.56 8.79 16.08
N ALA A 181 -12.16 9.05 17.24
CA ALA A 181 -12.97 8.07 17.95
C ALA A 181 -14.16 7.59 17.10
N LYS A 182 -14.84 8.49 16.39
CA LYS A 182 -15.89 8.14 15.43
C LYS A 182 -15.37 7.25 14.31
N GLY A 183 -14.21 7.59 13.74
CA GLY A 183 -13.55 6.78 12.71
C GLY A 183 -13.21 5.37 13.19
N ILE A 184 -12.67 5.24 14.41
CA ILE A 184 -12.39 3.95 15.04
C ILE A 184 -13.68 3.14 15.20
N ARG A 185 -14.75 3.72 15.76
CA ARG A 185 -16.05 3.04 15.92
C ARG A 185 -16.68 2.62 14.59
N ILE A 186 -16.54 3.42 13.55
CA ILE A 186 -16.98 3.08 12.18
C ILE A 186 -16.21 1.84 11.69
N GLN A 187 -14.89 1.83 11.87
CA GLN A 187 -14.03 0.73 11.44
C GLN A 187 -14.33 -0.57 12.21
N GLU A 188 -14.45 -0.49 13.53
CA GLU A 188 -14.81 -1.65 14.38
C GLU A 188 -16.15 -2.27 13.96
N ARG A 189 -17.14 -1.43 13.63
CA ARG A 189 -18.45 -1.90 13.14
C ARG A 189 -18.37 -2.55 11.77
N ARG A 190 -17.58 -1.98 10.84
CA ARG A 190 -17.30 -2.59 9.54
C ARG A 190 -16.70 -3.97 9.70
N GLU A 191 -15.65 -4.10 10.50
CA GLU A 191 -14.97 -5.39 10.75
C GLU A 191 -15.91 -6.41 11.39
N LYS A 192 -16.74 -5.96 12.35
CA LYS A 192 -17.74 -6.83 12.98
C LYS A 192 -18.80 -7.31 11.98
N LEU A 193 -19.30 -6.43 11.11
CA LEU A 193 -20.25 -6.80 10.06
C LEU A 193 -19.63 -7.77 9.04
N ILE A 194 -18.41 -7.49 8.57
CA ILE A 194 -17.69 -8.39 7.66
C ILE A 194 -17.56 -9.77 8.31
N ARG A 195 -17.19 -9.84 9.59
CA ARG A 195 -17.07 -11.12 10.29
C ARG A 195 -18.41 -11.86 10.37
N LEU A 196 -19.49 -11.18 10.74
CA LEU A 196 -20.83 -11.78 10.81
C LEU A 196 -21.30 -12.28 9.44
N ALA A 197 -21.10 -11.49 8.39
CA ALA A 197 -21.36 -11.88 7.01
C ALA A 197 -20.50 -13.06 6.58
N GLY A 198 -19.20 -13.06 6.89
CA GLY A 198 -18.32 -14.19 6.65
C GLY A 198 -18.83 -15.47 7.31
N THR A 199 -19.22 -15.42 8.58
CA THR A 199 -19.80 -16.59 9.29
C THR A 199 -21.12 -17.06 8.67
N PHE A 200 -21.97 -16.14 8.20
CA PHE A 200 -23.22 -16.50 7.51
C PHE A 200 -23.00 -17.06 6.10
N LEU A 201 -22.03 -16.52 5.36
CA LEU A 201 -21.53 -17.10 4.11
C LEU A 201 -20.75 -18.39 4.37
N GLU A 202 -20.47 -18.69 5.63
CA GLU A 202 -20.05 -19.99 6.12
C GLU A 202 -21.26 -20.85 6.63
N SER A 203 -22.50 -20.46 6.33
CA SER A 203 -23.75 -21.24 6.51
C SER A 203 -23.77 -22.65 5.88
N GLU A 204 -24.61 -23.62 6.25
CA GLU A 204 -25.04 -24.63 5.24
C GLU A 204 -26.04 -24.03 4.23
N GLU A 205 -26.66 -22.90 4.59
CA GLU A 205 -27.48 -22.02 3.74
C GLU A 205 -26.67 -21.34 2.58
N ARG A 206 -25.40 -21.75 2.44
CA ARG A 206 -24.30 -21.21 1.63
C ARG A 206 -24.49 -21.19 0.12
N GLN A 207 -25.17 -22.19 -0.45
CA GLN A 207 -24.99 -22.53 -1.88
C GLN A 207 -25.46 -21.44 -2.84
N ILE A 208 -26.23 -20.46 -2.37
CA ILE A 208 -26.88 -19.46 -3.22
C ILE A 208 -26.21 -18.09 -3.12
N CYS A 209 -25.41 -17.83 -2.08
CA CYS A 209 -24.98 -16.47 -1.77
C CYS A 209 -23.71 -16.04 -2.53
N CYS A 210 -23.77 -14.90 -3.22
CA CYS A 210 -22.69 -14.33 -4.03
C CYS A 210 -22.67 -12.80 -3.92
N ILE A 211 -22.22 -12.29 -2.78
CA ILE A 211 -22.03 -10.87 -2.52
C ILE A 211 -20.59 -10.62 -2.10
N GLY A 212 -19.87 -9.71 -2.78
CA GLY A 212 -18.53 -9.31 -2.35
C GLY A 212 -18.58 -8.42 -1.12
N VAL A 213 -17.44 -8.24 -0.44
CA VAL A 213 -17.36 -7.42 0.79
C VAL A 213 -17.75 -5.98 0.51
N PHE A 214 -17.34 -5.44 -0.64
CA PHE A 214 -17.64 -4.06 -1.00
C PHE A 214 -19.13 -3.83 -1.22
N GLU A 215 -19.79 -4.67 -2.02
CA GLU A 215 -21.22 -4.50 -2.28
C GLU A 215 -22.03 -4.70 -1.00
N PHE A 216 -21.65 -5.66 -0.17
CA PHE A 216 -22.26 -5.86 1.14
C PHE A 216 -22.16 -4.61 2.02
N LEU A 217 -20.98 -3.98 2.11
CA LEU A 217 -20.81 -2.76 2.87
C LEU A 217 -21.57 -1.58 2.26
N GLU A 218 -21.72 -1.52 0.93
CA GLU A 218 -22.47 -0.48 0.21
C GLU A 218 -24.00 -0.63 0.34
N LEU A 219 -24.53 -1.76 0.82
CA LEU A 219 -25.97 -1.92 1.06
C LEU A 219 -26.49 -0.83 2.01
N PRO A 220 -27.68 -0.24 1.75
CA PRO A 220 -28.23 0.83 2.58
C PRO A 220 -28.31 0.46 4.08
N LEU A 221 -28.77 -0.76 4.40
CA LEU A 221 -28.82 -1.23 5.77
C LEU A 221 -27.42 -1.34 6.39
N SER A 222 -26.42 -1.85 5.66
CA SER A 222 -25.03 -1.88 6.14
C SER A 222 -24.50 -0.48 6.42
N GLN A 223 -24.76 0.49 5.54
CA GLN A 223 -24.36 1.88 5.75
C GLN A 223 -25.03 2.49 6.99
N GLU A 224 -26.32 2.22 7.19
CA GLU A 224 -27.05 2.62 8.40
C GLU A 224 -26.36 2.06 9.65
N VAL A 225 -26.05 0.76 9.67
CA VAL A 225 -25.31 0.11 10.77
C VAL A 225 -23.96 0.77 11.02
N ILE A 226 -23.20 1.04 9.96
CA ILE A 226 -21.82 1.54 10.03
C ILE A 226 -21.80 2.98 10.53
N HIS A 227 -22.79 3.80 10.18
CA HIS A 227 -22.78 5.23 10.44
C HIS A 227 -23.63 5.68 11.64
N ASN A 228 -24.52 4.85 12.18
CA ASN A 228 -25.38 5.21 13.31
C ASN A 228 -24.57 5.47 14.60
N ASP A 229 -24.57 6.68 15.16
CA ASP A 229 -23.73 7.00 16.33
C ASP A 229 -24.23 6.38 17.65
N GLU A 230 -25.44 5.82 17.69
CA GLU A 230 -26.01 5.18 18.89
C GLU A 230 -25.38 3.80 19.17
N SER A 231 -25.30 3.43 20.46
CA SER A 231 -24.71 2.17 20.89
C SER A 231 -25.52 0.98 20.36
N TRP A 232 -25.01 0.41 19.27
CA TRP A 232 -25.59 -0.68 18.50
C TRP A 232 -25.73 -2.02 19.28
N THR A 233 -25.40 -2.03 20.57
CA THR A 233 -25.43 -3.21 21.43
C THR A 233 -26.85 -3.73 21.66
N VAL A 234 -27.87 -2.87 21.64
CA VAL A 234 -29.23 -3.26 22.06
C VAL A 234 -30.05 -3.90 20.93
N ASN A 235 -29.73 -3.69 19.65
CA ASN A 235 -30.58 -4.15 18.55
C ASN A 235 -29.84 -4.85 17.39
N LEU A 236 -28.60 -5.30 17.62
CA LEU A 236 -27.77 -5.97 16.61
C LEU A 236 -28.49 -7.15 15.95
N ARG A 237 -29.24 -7.95 16.72
CA ARG A 237 -29.89 -9.18 16.20
C ARG A 237 -30.98 -8.87 15.17
N LYS A 238 -31.88 -7.93 15.47
CA LYS A 238 -32.97 -7.56 14.55
C LYS A 238 -32.43 -7.00 13.22
N HIS A 239 -31.45 -6.10 13.31
CA HIS A 239 -30.80 -5.55 12.11
C HIS A 239 -30.05 -6.63 11.34
N TRP A 240 -29.45 -7.59 12.03
CA TRP A 240 -28.75 -8.69 11.41
C TRP A 240 -29.69 -9.60 10.61
N ASP A 241 -30.88 -9.91 11.14
CA ASP A 241 -31.86 -10.73 10.41
C ASP A 241 -32.39 -9.99 9.16
N CYS A 242 -32.66 -8.68 9.25
CA CYS A 242 -32.98 -7.87 8.07
C CYS A 242 -31.83 -7.84 7.06
N LEU A 243 -30.59 -7.75 7.55
CA LEU A 243 -29.40 -7.71 6.71
C LEU A 243 -29.15 -9.04 5.99
N LYS A 244 -29.40 -10.17 6.65
CA LYS A 244 -29.38 -11.50 6.01
C LYS A 244 -30.37 -11.57 4.87
N GLN A 245 -31.61 -11.13 5.08
CA GLN A 245 -32.61 -11.15 4.02
C GLN A 245 -32.15 -10.29 2.84
N ASN A 246 -31.64 -9.08 3.09
CA ASN A 246 -31.09 -8.23 2.03
C ASN A 246 -29.90 -8.87 1.29
N ILE A 247 -29.04 -9.61 1.99
CA ILE A 247 -27.94 -10.36 1.36
C ILE A 247 -28.51 -11.42 0.41
N LEU A 248 -29.51 -12.17 0.85
CA LEU A 248 -30.15 -13.22 0.05
C LEU A 248 -30.84 -12.62 -1.19
N ASP A 249 -31.68 -11.60 -0.99
CA ASP A 249 -32.40 -10.92 -2.07
C ASP A 249 -31.43 -10.31 -3.09
N PHE A 250 -30.35 -9.66 -2.61
CA PHE A 250 -29.31 -9.12 -3.47
C PHE A 250 -28.61 -10.22 -4.27
N SER A 251 -28.30 -11.34 -3.62
CA SER A 251 -27.65 -12.48 -4.26
C SER A 251 -28.52 -13.12 -5.33
N GLU A 252 -29.83 -13.25 -5.07
CA GLU A 252 -30.80 -13.77 -6.02
C GLU A 252 -30.93 -12.84 -7.23
N SER A 253 -31.13 -11.54 -6.99
CA SER A 253 -31.18 -10.53 -8.06
C SER A 253 -29.89 -10.54 -8.90
N ARG A 254 -28.74 -10.70 -8.26
CA ARG A 254 -27.45 -10.82 -8.94
C ARG A 254 -27.37 -12.08 -9.78
N ARG A 255 -27.80 -13.22 -9.24
CA ARG A 255 -27.81 -14.51 -9.94
C ARG A 255 -28.67 -14.42 -11.20
N GLN A 256 -29.84 -13.79 -11.10
CA GLN A 256 -30.73 -13.57 -12.22
C GLN A 256 -30.07 -12.71 -13.31
N LYS A 257 -29.49 -11.56 -12.96
CA LYS A 257 -28.77 -10.71 -13.93
C LYS A 257 -27.60 -11.43 -14.58
N PHE A 258 -26.85 -12.20 -13.80
CA PHE A 258 -25.73 -13.00 -14.29
C PHE A 258 -26.22 -14.12 -15.23
N ALA A 259 -27.35 -14.74 -14.94
CA ALA A 259 -28.01 -15.71 -15.82
C ALA A 259 -28.48 -15.05 -17.13
N GLU A 260 -29.17 -13.92 -17.07
CA GLU A 260 -29.62 -13.17 -18.25
C GLU A 260 -28.45 -12.80 -19.18
N GLN A 261 -27.34 -12.31 -18.61
CA GLN A 261 -26.13 -12.01 -19.36
C GLN A 261 -25.52 -13.26 -19.98
N ALA A 262 -25.35 -14.33 -19.20
CA ALA A 262 -24.79 -15.58 -19.68
C ALA A 262 -25.65 -16.21 -20.79
N ALA A 263 -26.97 -16.17 -20.65
CA ALA A 263 -27.94 -16.65 -21.63
C ALA A 263 -27.84 -15.82 -22.92
N SER A 264 -27.83 -14.49 -22.82
CA SER A 264 -27.67 -13.60 -23.96
C SER A 264 -26.36 -13.87 -24.73
N MET A 265 -25.23 -14.04 -24.02
CA MET A 265 -23.95 -14.36 -24.63
C MET A 265 -23.97 -15.74 -25.32
N LEU A 266 -24.63 -16.71 -24.71
CA LEU A 266 -24.77 -18.06 -25.26
C LEU A 266 -25.63 -18.06 -26.52
N ILE A 267 -26.77 -17.36 -26.52
CA ILE A 267 -27.65 -17.21 -27.68
C ILE A 267 -26.90 -16.57 -28.86
N SER A 268 -26.22 -15.44 -28.61
CA SER A 268 -25.45 -14.75 -29.66
C SER A 268 -24.38 -15.67 -30.26
N ALA A 269 -23.60 -16.34 -29.41
CA ALA A 269 -22.55 -17.23 -29.87
C ALA A 269 -23.08 -18.46 -30.62
N ARG A 270 -24.25 -19.00 -30.24
CA ARG A 270 -24.90 -20.09 -30.99
C ARG A 270 -25.34 -19.62 -32.38
N HIS A 271 -26.01 -18.47 -32.45
CA HIS A 271 -26.45 -17.88 -33.72
C HIS A 271 -25.27 -17.60 -34.65
N GLU A 272 -24.19 -17.02 -34.13
CA GLU A 272 -22.97 -16.74 -34.89
C GLU A 272 -22.24 -18.01 -35.37
N SER A 273 -22.42 -19.15 -34.69
CA SER A 273 -21.91 -20.45 -35.10
C SER A 273 -22.83 -21.21 -36.05
N GLY A 274 -23.98 -20.64 -36.44
CA GLY A 274 -24.97 -21.32 -37.29
C GLY A 274 -25.64 -22.51 -36.60
N LEU A 275 -25.58 -22.59 -35.28
CA LEU A 275 -26.21 -23.66 -34.51
C LEU A 275 -27.70 -23.35 -34.33
N HIS A 276 -28.56 -24.35 -34.52
CA HIS A 276 -30.00 -24.20 -34.30
C HIS A 276 -30.30 -23.71 -32.88
N ASP A 277 -31.29 -22.82 -32.79
CA ASP A 277 -31.83 -22.40 -31.51
C ASP A 277 -32.54 -23.58 -30.85
N VAL A 278 -32.06 -23.96 -29.67
CA VAL A 278 -32.53 -25.12 -28.92
C VAL A 278 -33.97 -24.90 -28.43
N PHE A 279 -34.41 -23.64 -28.33
CA PHE A 279 -35.72 -23.30 -27.76
C PHE A 279 -36.81 -23.04 -28.82
N ALA A 280 -36.44 -22.86 -30.09
CA ALA A 280 -37.41 -22.64 -31.16
C ALA A 280 -38.35 -23.83 -31.38
N SER A 281 -37.95 -25.04 -30.98
CA SER A 281 -38.73 -26.28 -31.13
C SER A 281 -39.70 -26.57 -29.99
N VAL A 282 -39.55 -25.95 -28.82
CA VAL A 282 -40.42 -26.19 -27.63
C VAL A 282 -41.56 -25.18 -27.53
N SER A 283 -41.50 -24.08 -28.30
CA SER A 283 -42.34 -22.89 -28.17
C SER A 283 -43.82 -23.02 -28.64
N SER A 284 -44.33 -24.20 -29.01
CA SER A 284 -45.62 -24.25 -29.73
C SER A 284 -46.87 -24.63 -28.93
N GLN A 285 -46.80 -25.17 -27.70
CA GLN A 285 -48.03 -25.63 -27.02
C GLN A 285 -48.19 -25.33 -25.52
N ASP A 286 -47.15 -24.98 -24.77
CA ASP A 286 -47.31 -24.65 -23.35
C ASP A 286 -46.75 -23.24 -23.05
N GLU A 287 -47.62 -22.32 -22.62
CA GLU A 287 -47.29 -20.95 -22.19
C GLU A 287 -46.50 -20.90 -20.86
N VAL A 288 -45.73 -21.94 -20.54
CA VAL A 288 -44.83 -21.92 -19.40
C VAL A 288 -43.65 -21.04 -19.77
N ASN A 289 -43.56 -19.90 -19.08
CA ASN A 289 -42.54 -18.88 -19.28
C ASN A 289 -41.15 -19.44 -18.89
N HIS A 290 -40.53 -20.18 -19.81
CA HIS A 290 -39.19 -20.74 -19.65
C HIS A 290 -38.19 -19.60 -19.52
N GLY A 291 -37.71 -19.37 -18.29
CA GLY A 291 -36.80 -18.28 -17.99
C GLY A 291 -35.43 -18.47 -18.64
N PRO A 292 -34.57 -17.44 -18.64
CA PRO A 292 -33.17 -17.50 -19.14
C PRO A 292 -32.31 -18.62 -18.52
N ILE A 293 -32.80 -19.25 -17.45
CA ILE A 293 -32.12 -20.33 -16.74
C ILE A 293 -32.13 -21.63 -17.56
N ASP A 294 -33.17 -21.88 -18.37
CA ASP A 294 -33.33 -23.19 -19.02
C ASP A 294 -32.26 -23.41 -20.11
N ILE A 295 -31.92 -22.36 -20.87
CA ILE A 295 -30.80 -22.43 -21.85
C ILE A 295 -29.45 -22.67 -21.17
N LEU A 296 -29.28 -22.20 -19.94
CA LEU A 296 -28.06 -22.39 -19.16
C LEU A 296 -27.95 -23.78 -18.56
N GLN A 297 -29.06 -24.53 -18.50
CA GLN A 297 -29.10 -25.94 -18.11
C GLN A 297 -29.00 -26.88 -19.31
N HIS A 298 -28.93 -26.37 -20.54
CA HIS A 298 -28.75 -27.23 -21.70
C HIS A 298 -27.36 -27.90 -21.69
N PRO A 299 -27.23 -29.18 -22.07
CA PRO A 299 -25.96 -29.90 -22.20
C PRO A 299 -24.82 -29.19 -22.94
N THR A 300 -25.14 -28.26 -23.84
CA THR A 300 -24.15 -27.54 -24.66
C THR A 300 -23.82 -26.15 -24.11
N ALA A 301 -24.38 -25.75 -22.96
CA ALA A 301 -24.21 -24.44 -22.35
C ALA A 301 -22.84 -24.30 -21.64
N PHE A 302 -21.81 -24.04 -22.45
CA PHE A 302 -20.43 -23.93 -21.97
C PHE A 302 -19.84 -22.54 -22.23
N PHE A 303 -18.99 -22.11 -21.31
CA PHE A 303 -18.26 -20.85 -21.32
C PHE A 303 -16.76 -21.13 -21.25
N LYS A 304 -15.98 -20.41 -22.02
CA LYS A 304 -14.51 -20.39 -21.92
C LYS A 304 -14.12 -19.38 -20.87
N ARG A 305 -13.44 -19.83 -19.83
CA ARG A 305 -12.85 -18.96 -18.82
C ARG A 305 -11.50 -18.45 -19.31
N SER A 306 -11.33 -17.13 -19.35
CA SER A 306 -10.07 -16.47 -19.66
C SER A 306 -8.96 -16.94 -18.69
N PRO A 307 -7.72 -17.15 -19.17
CA PRO A 307 -6.71 -17.80 -18.36
C PRO A 307 -6.20 -16.84 -17.29
N ASP A 308 -6.24 -17.28 -16.02
CA ASP A 308 -5.42 -16.65 -14.99
C ASP A 308 -3.92 -17.05 -15.18
N ASN A 309 -3.64 -18.20 -15.82
CA ASN A 309 -2.30 -18.82 -15.96
C ASN A 309 -2.00 -19.38 -17.38
N GLY A 310 -2.57 -18.82 -18.45
CA GLY A 310 -2.37 -19.30 -19.84
C GLY A 310 -3.17 -20.55 -20.25
N ASN A 311 -3.70 -21.34 -19.30
CA ASN A 311 -4.59 -22.47 -19.60
C ASN A 311 -6.07 -22.05 -19.54
N PHE A 312 -6.78 -22.24 -20.65
CA PHE A 312 -8.23 -22.06 -20.69
C PHE A 312 -8.92 -23.26 -20.04
N THR A 313 -10.02 -22.97 -19.33
CA THR A 313 -10.93 -23.99 -18.82
C THR A 313 -12.31 -23.74 -19.38
N VAL A 314 -12.99 -24.82 -19.76
CA VAL A 314 -14.41 -24.77 -20.06
C VAL A 314 -15.16 -24.71 -18.72
N ALA A 315 -16.31 -24.07 -18.66
CA ALA A 315 -17.14 -23.98 -17.46
C ALA A 315 -18.62 -24.00 -17.84
N THR A 316 -19.47 -24.47 -16.94
CA THR A 316 -20.92 -24.38 -17.06
C THR A 316 -21.39 -23.17 -16.26
N PHE A 317 -22.64 -22.74 -16.45
CA PHE A 317 -23.19 -21.65 -15.64
C PHE A 317 -23.07 -21.93 -14.13
N SER A 318 -23.44 -23.14 -13.70
CA SER A 318 -23.37 -23.57 -12.30
C SER A 318 -21.94 -23.55 -11.75
N SER A 319 -20.94 -24.03 -12.51
CA SER A 319 -19.55 -23.99 -12.05
C SER A 319 -18.97 -22.58 -12.06
N SER A 320 -19.35 -21.73 -13.02
CA SER A 320 -19.00 -20.31 -13.04
C SER A 320 -19.57 -19.56 -11.83
N TRP A 321 -20.86 -19.76 -11.53
CA TRP A 321 -21.51 -19.17 -10.36
C TRP A 321 -20.88 -19.66 -9.05
N CYS A 322 -20.61 -20.97 -8.93
CA CYS A 322 -19.94 -21.53 -7.76
C CYS A 322 -18.54 -20.94 -7.57
N ASN A 323 -17.77 -20.77 -8.65
CA ASN A 323 -16.46 -20.11 -8.60
C ASN A 323 -16.58 -18.65 -8.17
N LEU A 324 -17.61 -17.93 -8.64
CA LEU A 324 -17.90 -16.56 -8.25
C LEU A 324 -18.20 -16.45 -6.76
N SER A 325 -19.12 -17.28 -6.26
CA SER A 325 -19.49 -17.35 -4.85
C SER A 325 -18.28 -17.69 -3.96
N ARG A 326 -17.44 -18.65 -4.35
CA ARG A 326 -16.18 -18.95 -3.64
C ARG A 326 -15.22 -17.77 -3.62
N ARG A 327 -15.12 -17.01 -4.71
CA ARG A 327 -14.28 -15.80 -4.77
C ARG A 327 -14.81 -14.74 -3.80
N CYS A 328 -16.11 -14.49 -3.78
CA CYS A 328 -16.75 -13.59 -2.81
C CYS A 328 -16.45 -14.05 -1.37
N LEU A 329 -16.63 -15.32 -1.04
CA LEU A 329 -16.33 -15.85 0.30
C LEU A 329 -14.87 -15.62 0.72
N LYS A 330 -13.92 -15.82 -0.20
CA LYS A 330 -12.49 -15.57 0.07
C LYS A 330 -12.21 -14.12 0.46
N GLU A 331 -12.97 -13.15 -0.04
CA GLU A 331 -12.83 -11.74 0.38
C GLU A 331 -13.13 -11.55 1.88
N TYR A 332 -14.13 -12.26 2.40
CA TYR A 332 -14.46 -12.21 3.84
C TYR A 332 -13.41 -12.90 4.70
N GLN A 333 -12.83 -14.00 4.21
CA GLN A 333 -11.81 -14.77 4.94
C GLN A 333 -10.46 -14.05 5.01
N ALA A 334 -10.11 -13.28 3.97
CA ALA A 334 -8.84 -12.56 3.92
C ALA A 334 -8.70 -11.49 5.01
N GLY A 335 -9.82 -11.02 5.60
CA GLY A 335 -9.82 -9.97 6.63
C GLY A 335 -9.29 -8.61 6.15
N GLN A 336 -8.83 -8.51 4.91
CA GLN A 336 -8.35 -7.29 4.27
C GLN A 336 -9.38 -6.84 3.25
N MET A 337 -9.76 -5.56 3.30
CA MET A 337 -10.48 -4.90 2.22
C MET A 337 -9.62 -5.00 0.95
N PRO A 338 -10.03 -5.75 -0.08
CA PRO A 338 -9.25 -5.82 -1.31
C PRO A 338 -9.11 -4.40 -1.88
N GLY A 339 -7.90 -3.88 -2.08
CA GLY A 339 -7.72 -2.53 -2.66
C GLY A 339 -8.30 -2.37 -4.07
N VAL A 340 -8.65 -3.49 -4.72
CA VAL A 340 -9.24 -3.53 -6.05
C VAL A 340 -10.71 -3.90 -5.93
N ARG A 341 -11.58 -2.99 -6.38
CA ARG A 341 -13.01 -3.29 -6.58
C ARG A 341 -13.07 -4.43 -7.60
N MET A 342 -13.32 -5.65 -7.14
CA MET A 342 -13.59 -6.76 -8.05
C MET A 342 -14.87 -6.39 -8.80
N ARG A 343 -14.71 -5.94 -10.05
CA ARG A 343 -15.83 -5.96 -10.98
C ARG A 343 -16.12 -7.43 -11.22
N LEU A 344 -17.17 -7.90 -10.57
CA LEU A 344 -17.79 -9.18 -10.85
C LEU A 344 -18.50 -9.04 -12.20
N ASP A 345 -17.67 -8.99 -13.24
CA ASP A 345 -18.05 -8.89 -14.63
C ASP A 345 -17.95 -10.27 -15.27
N MET A 346 -18.94 -10.62 -16.08
CA MET A 346 -18.90 -11.76 -16.97
C MET A 346 -17.75 -11.69 -17.97
N GLY A 347 -17.07 -10.55 -18.14
CA GLY A 347 -15.93 -10.40 -19.04
C GLY A 347 -14.80 -11.44 -18.89
N VAL A 348 -14.71 -12.16 -17.76
CA VAL A 348 -13.79 -13.30 -17.58
C VAL A 348 -14.27 -14.57 -18.31
N TYR A 349 -15.57 -14.68 -18.57
CA TYR A 349 -16.23 -15.79 -19.27
C TYR A 349 -16.65 -15.32 -20.65
N GLN A 350 -16.05 -15.90 -21.69
CA GLN A 350 -16.47 -15.66 -23.07
C GLN A 350 -17.07 -16.94 -23.62
N THR A 351 -18.11 -16.82 -24.43
CA THR A 351 -18.64 -17.99 -25.14
C THR A 351 -17.80 -18.21 -26.38
N ASP A 352 -17.03 -19.30 -26.39
CA ASP A 352 -16.16 -19.65 -27.51
C ASP A 352 -16.92 -20.52 -28.51
N ARG A 353 -16.94 -20.10 -29.78
CA ARG A 353 -17.68 -20.77 -30.85
C ARG A 353 -17.25 -22.22 -31.03
N SER A 354 -15.95 -22.51 -30.92
CA SER A 354 -15.41 -23.86 -31.06
C SER A 354 -15.85 -24.76 -29.91
N VAL A 355 -15.89 -24.23 -28.67
CA VAL A 355 -16.39 -24.98 -27.51
C VAL A 355 -17.87 -25.37 -27.71
N LEU A 356 -18.69 -24.44 -28.20
CA LEU A 356 -20.10 -24.71 -28.47
C LEU A 356 -20.29 -25.76 -29.56
N SER A 357 -19.54 -25.66 -30.66
CA SER A 357 -19.62 -26.63 -31.76
C SER A 357 -19.20 -28.03 -31.32
N VAL A 358 -18.13 -28.15 -30.52
CA VAL A 358 -17.71 -29.42 -29.91
C VAL A 358 -18.81 -30.00 -29.04
N ALA A 359 -19.35 -29.19 -28.11
CA ALA A 359 -20.39 -29.65 -27.21
C ALA A 359 -21.65 -30.09 -27.97
N ASN A 360 -22.04 -29.37 -29.02
CA ASN A 360 -23.19 -29.69 -29.85
C ASN A 360 -23.01 -30.99 -30.64
N ALA A 361 -21.83 -31.20 -31.24
CA ALA A 361 -21.52 -32.43 -31.97
C ALA A 361 -21.48 -33.66 -31.03
N LEU A 362 -20.87 -33.51 -29.86
CA LEU A 362 -20.85 -34.57 -28.84
C LEU A 362 -22.27 -34.87 -28.35
N TYR A 363 -23.09 -33.85 -28.10
CA TYR A 363 -24.44 -34.02 -27.61
C TYR A 363 -25.34 -34.75 -28.61
N ALA A 364 -25.25 -34.39 -29.90
CA ALA A 364 -25.95 -35.08 -30.98
C ALA A 364 -25.57 -36.56 -31.08
N SER A 365 -24.34 -36.93 -30.69
CA SER A 365 -23.87 -38.31 -30.68
C SER A 365 -24.35 -39.12 -29.47
N VAL A 366 -24.67 -38.44 -28.36
CA VAL A 366 -25.09 -39.07 -27.10
C VAL A 366 -26.62 -39.26 -27.07
N GLY A 367 -27.40 -38.24 -27.43
CA GLY A 367 -28.84 -38.35 -27.68
C GLY A 367 -29.76 -38.81 -26.53
N VAL A 368 -29.23 -39.00 -25.31
CA VAL A 368 -29.97 -39.64 -24.19
C VAL A 368 -30.42 -38.70 -23.07
N ALA A 369 -29.99 -37.45 -23.05
CA ALA A 369 -30.31 -36.50 -21.98
C ALA A 369 -30.88 -35.21 -22.56
N THR A 370 -31.79 -34.57 -21.84
CA THR A 370 -32.39 -33.28 -22.19
C THR A 370 -31.80 -32.13 -21.37
N ALA A 371 -31.25 -32.44 -20.19
CA ALA A 371 -30.66 -31.47 -19.28
C ALA A 371 -29.20 -31.82 -18.93
N LEU A 372 -28.41 -30.79 -18.64
CA LEU A 372 -27.01 -30.93 -18.24
C LEU A 372 -26.86 -31.74 -16.95
N ASP A 373 -27.82 -31.65 -16.03
CA ASP A 373 -27.78 -32.40 -14.77
C ASP A 373 -28.00 -33.91 -14.97
N GLU A 374 -28.76 -34.31 -16.00
CA GLU A 374 -28.90 -35.72 -16.39
C GLU A 374 -27.56 -36.27 -16.92
N LEU A 375 -26.85 -35.49 -17.75
CA LEU A 375 -25.51 -35.87 -18.21
C LEU A 375 -24.47 -35.89 -17.07
N LYS A 376 -24.61 -35.03 -16.07
CA LYS A 376 -23.77 -35.10 -14.86
C LYS A 376 -24.08 -36.33 -14.02
N ALA A 377 -25.34 -36.75 -13.95
CA ALA A 377 -25.75 -37.94 -13.22
C ALA A 377 -25.19 -39.24 -13.84
N LEU A 378 -24.88 -39.22 -15.15
CA LEU A 378 -24.12 -40.30 -15.81
C LEU A 378 -22.65 -40.35 -15.39
N ASP A 379 -22.16 -39.33 -14.67
CA ASP A 379 -20.83 -39.25 -14.06
C ASP A 379 -19.69 -39.55 -15.06
N ILE A 380 -18.66 -40.31 -14.65
CA ILE A 380 -17.44 -40.60 -15.42
C ILE A 380 -17.67 -41.64 -16.54
N ALA A 381 -18.89 -41.80 -17.05
CA ALA A 381 -19.23 -42.84 -18.02
C ALA A 381 -18.71 -42.58 -19.45
N PHE A 382 -18.21 -41.38 -19.76
CA PHE A 382 -17.83 -41.04 -21.12
C PHE A 382 -16.38 -41.42 -21.43
N VAL A 383 -16.16 -42.07 -22.57
CA VAL A 383 -14.83 -42.46 -23.04
C VAL A 383 -14.61 -41.90 -24.44
N CYS A 384 -13.49 -41.21 -24.65
CA CYS A 384 -13.11 -40.72 -25.98
C CYS A 384 -12.65 -41.88 -26.87
N MET A 385 -13.51 -42.31 -27.81
CA MET A 385 -13.17 -43.41 -28.71
C MET A 385 -12.10 -43.06 -29.76
N ARG A 386 -11.79 -41.77 -29.93
CA ARG A 386 -10.72 -41.28 -30.83
C ARG A 386 -9.31 -41.40 -30.21
N CYS A 387 -9.21 -41.51 -28.88
CA CYS A 387 -7.94 -41.77 -28.22
C CYS A 387 -7.48 -43.21 -28.45
N ALA A 388 -6.16 -43.41 -28.47
CA ALA A 388 -5.55 -44.73 -28.49
C ALA A 388 -6.07 -45.55 -27.29
N PRO A 389 -6.29 -46.88 -27.40
CA PRO A 389 -6.84 -47.68 -26.32
C PRO A 389 -6.11 -47.53 -24.97
N SER A 390 -4.79 -47.31 -24.99
CA SER A 390 -3.96 -47.09 -23.80
C SER A 390 -4.17 -45.72 -23.13
N GLU A 391 -4.76 -44.76 -23.83
CA GLU A 391 -5.01 -43.38 -23.39
C GLU A 391 -6.51 -43.10 -23.18
N ARG A 392 -7.36 -44.13 -23.27
CA ARG A 392 -8.79 -43.99 -23.03
C ARG A 392 -9.05 -43.86 -21.54
N TYR A 393 -9.27 -42.62 -21.12
CA TYR A 393 -9.73 -42.31 -19.77
C TYR A 393 -11.24 -42.09 -19.77
N HIS A 394 -11.81 -42.41 -18.62
CA HIS A 394 -13.17 -42.03 -18.27
C HIS A 394 -13.18 -40.52 -17.98
N HIS A 395 -14.12 -39.81 -18.59
CA HIS A 395 -14.34 -38.38 -18.44
C HIS A 395 -15.77 -38.12 -17.96
N SER A 396 -15.95 -37.12 -17.10
CA SER A 396 -17.25 -36.47 -16.95
C SER A 396 -17.65 -35.75 -18.24
N TRP A 397 -18.92 -35.41 -18.41
CA TRP A 397 -19.39 -34.66 -19.59
C TRP A 397 -18.59 -33.37 -19.84
N HIS A 398 -18.29 -32.62 -18.77
CA HIS A 398 -17.50 -31.39 -18.83
C HIS A 398 -16.04 -31.66 -19.25
N GLU A 399 -15.41 -32.70 -18.71
CA GLU A 399 -14.04 -33.09 -19.07
C GLU A 399 -13.94 -33.61 -20.50
N LEU A 400 -14.98 -34.30 -20.99
CA LEU A 400 -15.04 -34.78 -22.37
C LEU A 400 -15.08 -33.61 -23.36
N VAL A 401 -15.95 -32.63 -23.12
CA VAL A 401 -16.03 -31.41 -23.95
C VAL A 401 -14.71 -30.65 -23.91
N HIS A 402 -14.11 -30.49 -22.72
CA HIS A 402 -12.80 -29.87 -22.57
C HIS A 402 -11.69 -30.63 -23.31
N HIS A 403 -11.70 -31.97 -23.24
CA HIS A 403 -10.74 -32.84 -23.92
C HIS A 403 -10.79 -32.64 -25.44
N PHE A 404 -11.97 -32.70 -26.05
CA PHE A 404 -12.13 -32.51 -27.50
C PHE A 404 -11.78 -31.09 -27.92
N TYR A 405 -12.22 -30.09 -27.15
CA TYR A 405 -11.88 -28.70 -27.43
C TYR A 405 -10.36 -28.47 -27.40
N LYS A 406 -9.67 -28.99 -26.37
CA LYS A 406 -8.21 -28.90 -26.26
C LYS A 406 -7.52 -29.58 -27.45
N LYS A 407 -8.00 -30.74 -27.89
CA LYS A 407 -7.45 -31.42 -29.07
C LYS A 407 -7.61 -30.60 -30.36
N ILE A 408 -8.69 -29.83 -30.51
CA ILE A 408 -8.86 -28.92 -31.66
C ILE A 408 -7.87 -27.76 -31.58
N GLU A 409 -7.68 -27.17 -30.39
CA GLU A 409 -6.74 -26.06 -30.18
C GLU A 409 -5.26 -26.48 -30.31
N ASP A 410 -4.91 -27.69 -29.87
CA ASP A 410 -3.55 -28.22 -29.93
C ASP A 410 -3.21 -28.71 -31.36
N PHE A 411 -4.20 -29.07 -32.18
CA PHE A 411 -3.99 -29.65 -33.51
C PHE A 411 -3.11 -28.80 -34.45
N PRO A 412 -3.28 -27.45 -34.55
CA PRO A 412 -2.37 -26.61 -35.33
C PRO A 412 -0.92 -26.65 -34.82
N ILE A 413 -0.72 -26.74 -33.51
CA ILE A 413 0.62 -26.79 -32.88
C ILE A 413 1.26 -28.15 -33.16
N GLU A 414 0.51 -29.24 -32.93
CA GLU A 414 0.95 -30.60 -33.23
C GLU A 414 1.30 -30.74 -34.72
N LYS A 415 0.46 -30.22 -35.63
CA LYS A 415 0.71 -30.21 -37.09
C LYS A 415 1.98 -29.45 -37.49
N GLN A 416 2.32 -28.36 -36.78
CA GLN A 416 3.58 -27.62 -37.02
C GLN A 416 4.80 -28.34 -36.44
N SER A 417 4.64 -29.07 -35.32
CA SER A 417 5.72 -29.84 -34.70
C SER A 417 6.08 -31.09 -35.49
N VAL A 418 5.13 -31.66 -36.23
CA VAL A 418 5.36 -32.67 -37.28
C VAL A 418 5.77 -31.96 -38.58
N GLN A 419 6.79 -31.12 -38.52
CA GLN A 419 7.57 -30.85 -39.73
C GLN A 419 8.13 -32.21 -40.20
N PRO A 420 8.06 -32.52 -41.51
CA PRO A 420 8.65 -33.74 -42.01
C PRO A 420 10.14 -33.69 -41.64
N PHE A 421 10.56 -34.54 -40.71
CA PHE A 421 11.98 -34.85 -40.57
C PHE A 421 12.47 -35.19 -41.99
N PRO A 422 13.49 -34.50 -42.52
CA PRO A 422 14.01 -34.81 -43.84
C PRO A 422 14.76 -36.14 -43.73
N LEU A 423 14.00 -37.23 -43.76
CA LEU A 423 14.49 -38.59 -43.84
C LEU A 423 13.69 -39.30 -44.93
N SER A 424 14.41 -39.48 -46.03
CA SER A 424 14.14 -40.39 -47.13
C SER A 424 13.51 -41.71 -46.67
N PHE A 425 12.18 -41.81 -46.67
CA PHE A 425 11.49 -43.10 -46.68
C PHE A 425 10.09 -42.90 -47.26
N GLU A 426 10.03 -42.87 -48.59
CA GLU A 426 8.81 -43.07 -49.36
C GLU A 426 8.22 -44.44 -49.01
N ARG A 427 7.20 -44.51 -48.14
CA ARG A 427 6.21 -45.62 -48.22
C ARG A 427 4.89 -45.48 -47.45
N THR A 428 4.59 -44.37 -46.77
CA THR A 428 3.38 -44.32 -45.90
C THR A 428 2.47 -43.13 -46.16
N ALA A 429 2.35 -42.67 -47.41
CA ALA A 429 1.49 -41.54 -47.79
C ALA A 429 0.17 -41.93 -48.51
N ARG A 430 -0.35 -43.15 -48.33
CA ARG A 430 -1.58 -43.63 -49.03
C ARG A 430 -2.85 -43.75 -48.18
N ILE A 431 -2.84 -43.40 -46.89
CA ILE A 431 -4.02 -43.61 -46.02
C ILE A 431 -4.72 -42.31 -45.59
N LEU A 432 -4.11 -41.13 -45.78
CA LEU A 432 -4.68 -39.87 -45.25
C LEU A 432 -5.50 -39.03 -46.24
N THR A 433 -5.65 -39.44 -47.50
CA THR A 433 -6.41 -38.67 -48.51
C THR A 433 -7.86 -39.11 -48.72
N SER A 434 -8.37 -40.14 -48.02
CA SER A 434 -9.75 -40.61 -48.23
C SER A 434 -10.79 -40.07 -47.23
N LEU A 435 -10.42 -39.14 -46.34
CA LEU A 435 -11.31 -38.60 -45.31
C LEU A 435 -11.73 -37.14 -45.52
N ASP A 436 -11.17 -36.44 -46.51
CA ASP A 436 -11.54 -35.05 -46.84
C ASP A 436 -12.76 -34.95 -47.80
N VAL A 437 -13.40 -36.06 -48.18
CA VAL A 437 -14.49 -36.07 -49.19
C VAL A 437 -15.89 -36.32 -48.58
N GLN A 438 -16.03 -36.54 -47.26
CA GLN A 438 -17.35 -36.83 -46.65
C GLN A 438 -17.89 -35.77 -45.68
N LEU A 439 -17.41 -34.53 -45.75
CA LEU A 439 -17.96 -33.41 -44.96
C LEU A 439 -18.61 -32.29 -45.80
N GLU A 440 -18.87 -32.52 -47.09
CA GLU A 440 -19.66 -31.58 -47.94
C GLU A 440 -21.07 -32.09 -48.28
N GLU A 441 -21.51 -33.24 -47.80
CA GLU A 441 -22.90 -33.70 -47.96
C GLU A 441 -23.46 -34.28 -46.65
N ASN A 442 -24.01 -33.39 -45.82
CA ASN A 442 -25.27 -33.54 -45.07
C ASN A 442 -25.56 -32.31 -44.21
#